data_AF-A0A1Y5IJJ3-F1
#
_entry.id   AF-A0A1Y5IJJ3-F1
#
_cell.length_a   1.000
_cell.length_b   1.000
_cell.length_c   1.000
_cell.angle_alpha   90.00
_cell.angle_beta   90.00
_cell.angle_gamma   90.00
#
_symmetry.space_group_name_H-M   'P 1'
#
loop_
_entity.id
_entity.type
_entity.pdbx_description
1 polymer ?
#
loop_
_entity_poly.entity_id
_entity_poly.type
_entity_poly.pdbx_seq_one_letter_code
_entity_poly.pdbx_strand_id
1 'polypeptide(L)'
;ELTTDVLESFTEQIHKPNGAPLTSFEETVAQVRSETRWRRRMRRPRHTNRARALYELQAIADLEATNAELKAELKDLYINSAAEVDVAGGRTAIVIHVPYRALKSYHKIQQRLVRELEKKFSGKDVVIVANRRIMPVPSNNMARSRPRSRTLTAVHAALLEDLVYPTEIVGKRQRYRLDGSRLLKVYLDPKDRNTTEYKLDTFAGVYKKLTGKECAFMFPEA
;
A
#
# COMPACT_ATOMS: atom_id res chain seq x y z
N GLU A 1 26.30 -36.72 19.41
CA GLU A 1 27.42 -36.58 18.45
C GLU A 1 26.90 -37.02 17.08
N LEU A 2 27.36 -36.39 15.99
CA LEU A 2 26.67 -36.09 14.71
C LEU A 2 25.90 -34.74 14.76
N THR A 3 26.50 -33.61 15.19
CA THR A 3 27.44 -32.72 14.47
C THR A 3 26.93 -32.26 13.10
N THR A 4 26.34 -31.05 13.10
CA THR A 4 26.63 -29.87 12.24
C THR A 4 26.73 -29.96 10.71
N ASP A 5 26.88 -31.12 10.10
CA ASP A 5 27.44 -31.20 8.74
C ASP A 5 26.38 -31.20 7.61
N VAL A 6 25.09 -31.19 7.96
CA VAL A 6 23.99 -31.12 6.97
C VAL A 6 23.51 -29.68 6.74
N LEU A 7 23.87 -28.74 7.61
CA LEU A 7 23.49 -27.32 7.48
C LEU A 7 24.56 -26.47 6.80
N GLU A 8 25.84 -26.88 6.85
CA GLU A 8 26.94 -26.14 6.18
C GLU A 8 26.99 -26.38 4.65
N SER A 9 26.53 -27.54 4.16
CA SER A 9 26.57 -27.85 2.73
C SER A 9 25.55 -27.08 1.87
N PHE A 10 24.58 -26.39 2.50
CA PHE A 10 23.62 -25.54 1.78
C PHE A 10 23.95 -24.04 1.84
N THR A 11 24.89 -23.64 2.69
CA THR A 11 25.31 -22.24 2.88
C THR A 11 26.46 -21.80 1.99
N GLU A 12 27.19 -22.71 1.34
CA GLU A 12 28.35 -22.36 0.51
C GLU A 12 28.02 -21.78 -0.88
N GLN A 13 26.78 -21.80 -1.36
CA GLN A 13 26.44 -21.29 -2.71
C GLN A 13 25.97 -19.83 -2.76
N ILE A 14 26.40 -18.98 -1.83
CA ILE A 14 26.12 -17.53 -1.89
C ILE A 14 27.41 -16.73 -1.67
N HIS A 15 28.38 -16.91 -2.57
CA HIS A 15 29.43 -15.93 -2.78
C HIS A 15 29.25 -15.30 -4.17
N LYS A 16 29.44 -13.97 -4.28
CA LYS A 16 29.68 -13.34 -5.58
C LYS A 16 30.89 -14.04 -6.21
N PRO A 17 30.97 -14.17 -7.54
CA PRO A 17 32.07 -14.86 -8.20
C PRO A 17 33.47 -14.29 -7.88
N ASN A 18 33.56 -13.11 -7.23
CA ASN A 18 34.81 -12.38 -7.00
C ASN A 18 35.12 -12.05 -5.51
N GLY A 19 34.56 -12.76 -4.52
CA GLY A 19 35.09 -12.74 -3.14
C GLY A 19 35.11 -11.41 -2.36
N ALA A 20 34.34 -10.39 -2.75
CA ALA A 20 34.23 -9.14 -1.98
C ALA A 20 33.30 -9.31 -0.76
N PRO A 21 33.62 -8.71 0.41
CA PRO A 21 32.73 -8.73 1.58
C PRO A 21 31.41 -8.02 1.27
N LEU A 22 30.32 -8.55 1.81
CA LEU A 22 28.97 -8.03 1.63
C LEU A 22 28.88 -6.63 2.27
N THR A 23 28.28 -5.68 1.54
CA THR A 23 27.99 -4.36 2.13
C THR A 23 26.91 -4.51 3.22
N SER A 24 26.84 -3.58 4.18
CA SER A 24 25.86 -3.60 5.29
C SER A 24 24.40 -3.86 4.84
N PHE A 25 24.04 -3.46 3.63
CA PHE A 25 22.76 -3.75 2.99
C PHE A 25 22.54 -5.24 2.68
N GLU A 26 23.57 -5.94 2.20
CA GLU A 26 23.52 -7.35 1.85
C GLU A 26 23.56 -8.27 3.08
N GLU A 27 24.25 -7.86 4.14
CA GLU A 27 24.20 -8.53 5.45
C GLU A 27 22.80 -8.41 6.08
N THR A 28 22.18 -7.23 5.99
CA THR A 28 20.79 -7.03 6.43
C THR A 28 19.83 -7.95 5.66
N VAL A 29 20.03 -8.12 4.35
CA VAL A 29 19.24 -9.03 3.50
C VAL A 29 19.47 -10.51 3.87
N ALA A 30 20.67 -10.89 4.30
CA ALA A 30 20.98 -12.23 4.76
C ALA A 30 20.37 -12.54 6.15
N GLN A 31 20.37 -11.56 7.05
CA GLN A 31 19.75 -11.67 8.38
C GLN A 31 18.21 -11.72 8.31
N VAL A 32 17.61 -11.02 7.33
CA VAL A 32 16.17 -11.12 7.00
C VAL A 32 15.77 -12.51 6.46
N ARG A 33 16.73 -13.29 5.90
CA ARG A 33 16.45 -14.66 5.44
C ARG A 33 16.31 -15.65 6.58
N SER A 34 17.00 -15.46 7.70
CA SER A 34 16.95 -16.36 8.86
C SER A 34 15.77 -16.07 9.79
N GLU A 35 15.31 -14.81 9.86
CA GLU A 35 14.15 -14.43 10.67
C GLU A 35 13.05 -13.82 9.80
N THR A 36 11.94 -14.52 9.53
CA THR A 36 10.68 -13.80 9.23
C THR A 36 9.44 -14.69 9.34
N ARG A 37 8.77 -14.57 10.49
CA ARG A 37 7.35 -14.93 10.72
C ARG A 37 6.42 -14.35 9.63
N TRP A 38 6.80 -13.21 9.04
CA TRP A 38 6.08 -12.50 7.97
C TRP A 38 6.12 -13.19 6.60
N ARG A 39 7.17 -13.98 6.31
CA ARG A 39 7.32 -14.71 5.05
C ARG A 39 6.24 -15.79 4.87
N ARG A 40 5.67 -16.30 5.97
CA ARG A 40 4.53 -17.24 5.97
C ARG A 40 3.16 -16.54 5.81
N ARG A 41 3.06 -15.25 6.18
CA ARG A 41 1.81 -14.47 6.13
C ARG A 41 1.55 -13.80 4.78
N MET A 42 2.59 -13.52 4.00
CA MET A 42 2.43 -12.94 2.67
C MET A 42 2.04 -14.04 1.66
N ARG A 43 0.93 -13.85 0.95
CA ARG A 43 0.54 -14.73 -0.17
C ARG A 43 1.52 -14.49 -1.33
N ARG A 44 2.17 -15.57 -1.81
CA ARG A 44 3.25 -15.55 -2.83
C ARG A 44 2.97 -14.52 -3.95
N PRO A 45 3.81 -13.48 -4.12
CA PRO A 45 3.69 -12.53 -5.22
C PRO A 45 3.90 -13.25 -6.56
N ARG A 46 3.06 -12.95 -7.56
CA ARG A 46 3.14 -13.63 -8.86
C ARG A 46 4.21 -13.09 -9.80
N HIS A 47 4.54 -11.80 -9.78
CA HIS A 47 5.70 -11.21 -10.47
C HIS A 47 5.81 -9.74 -10.06
N THR A 48 6.73 -9.38 -9.15
CA THR A 48 7.31 -8.03 -8.99
C THR A 48 8.37 -8.05 -7.87
N ASN A 49 9.38 -7.18 -8.02
CA ASN A 49 10.62 -7.04 -7.23
C ASN A 49 10.54 -7.47 -5.76
N ARG A 50 10.94 -8.72 -5.49
CA ARG A 50 10.98 -9.33 -4.15
C ARG A 50 11.76 -8.49 -3.13
N ALA A 51 12.85 -7.84 -3.54
CA ALA A 51 13.72 -7.09 -2.63
C ALA A 51 13.05 -5.84 -2.03
N ARG A 52 12.23 -5.12 -2.81
CA ARG A 52 11.59 -3.87 -2.35
C ARG A 52 10.43 -4.14 -1.39
N ALA A 53 9.61 -5.14 -1.70
CA ALA A 53 8.54 -5.57 -0.79
C ALA A 53 9.07 -6.11 0.54
N LEU A 54 10.29 -6.67 0.57
CA LEU A 54 10.94 -7.11 1.81
C LEU A 54 11.43 -5.94 2.66
N TYR A 55 11.88 -4.83 2.04
CA TYR A 55 12.28 -3.62 2.78
C TYR A 55 11.10 -2.94 3.47
N GLU A 56 9.96 -2.86 2.79
CA GLU A 56 8.72 -2.28 3.35
C GLU A 56 8.17 -3.14 4.50
N LEU A 57 8.35 -4.46 4.43
CA LEU A 57 8.03 -5.38 5.52
C LEU A 57 8.96 -5.21 6.72
N GLN A 58 10.26 -5.00 6.49
CA GLN A 58 11.22 -4.76 7.55
C GLN A 58 10.86 -3.50 8.33
N ALA A 59 10.50 -2.41 7.64
CA ALA A 59 10.14 -1.16 8.30
C ALA A 59 8.94 -1.33 9.26
N ILE A 60 8.00 -2.22 8.93
CA ILE A 60 6.84 -2.53 9.76
C ILE A 60 7.22 -3.44 10.93
N ALA A 61 8.06 -4.46 10.70
CA ALA A 61 8.60 -5.29 11.77
C ALA A 61 9.43 -4.46 12.77
N ASP A 62 10.20 -3.50 12.27
CA ASP A 62 10.94 -2.56 13.10
C ASP A 62 9.98 -1.65 13.89
N LEU A 63 8.84 -1.25 13.31
CA LEU A 63 7.82 -0.47 14.03
C LEU A 63 7.19 -1.29 15.18
N GLU A 64 6.96 -2.59 14.97
CA GLU A 64 6.49 -3.50 16.03
C GLU A 64 7.51 -3.64 17.17
N ALA A 65 8.81 -3.53 16.86
CA ALA A 65 9.89 -3.64 17.84
C ALA A 65 10.08 -2.34 18.64
N THR A 66 9.98 -1.18 17.98
CA THR A 66 10.27 0.11 18.63
C THR A 66 9.11 0.62 19.50
N ASN A 67 7.85 0.32 19.15
CA ASN A 67 6.70 1.00 19.75
C ASN A 67 5.74 0.03 20.45
N ALA A 68 5.75 0.03 21.79
CA ALA A 68 5.00 -0.92 22.61
C ALA A 68 3.48 -0.79 22.46
N GLU A 69 2.96 0.42 22.23
CA GLU A 69 1.52 0.67 22.08
C GLU A 69 0.95 0.11 20.76
N LEU A 70 1.68 0.28 19.65
CA LEU A 70 1.24 -0.19 18.32
C LEU A 70 1.37 -1.70 18.16
N LYS A 71 2.22 -2.33 18.97
CA LYS A 71 2.52 -3.77 18.89
C LYS A 71 1.31 -4.66 19.12
N ALA A 72 0.43 -4.28 20.05
CA ALA A 72 -0.77 -5.07 20.36
C ALA A 72 -1.72 -5.14 19.15
N GLU A 73 -1.87 -4.03 18.44
CA GLU A 73 -2.80 -3.90 17.33
C GLU A 73 -2.18 -4.37 15.99
N LEU A 74 -0.87 -4.21 15.79
CA LEU A 74 -0.14 -4.64 14.59
C LEU A 74 0.02 -6.17 14.50
N LYS A 75 0.06 -6.87 15.64
CA LYS A 75 0.31 -8.33 15.72
C LYS A 75 -0.65 -9.16 14.86
N ASP A 76 -1.91 -8.75 14.76
CA ASP A 76 -2.96 -9.46 14.01
C ASP A 76 -3.16 -8.92 12.60
N LEU A 77 -2.53 -7.79 12.28
CA LEU A 77 -2.61 -7.16 10.98
C LEU A 77 -1.62 -7.80 10.01
N TYR A 78 -1.95 -7.74 8.72
CA TYR A 78 -1.08 -8.21 7.66
C TYR A 78 -1.35 -7.48 6.36
N ILE A 79 -0.31 -7.37 5.54
CA ILE A 79 -0.33 -6.66 4.27
C ILE A 79 -0.25 -7.70 3.14
N ASN A 80 -0.98 -7.44 2.05
CA ASN A 80 -0.90 -8.28 0.86
C ASN A 80 0.33 -7.94 0.03
N SER A 81 0.53 -6.66 -0.22
CA SER A 81 1.63 -6.12 -1.00
C SER A 81 1.79 -4.64 -0.69
N ALA A 82 2.98 -4.09 -0.94
CA ALA A 82 3.18 -2.66 -1.02
C ALA A 82 3.82 -2.32 -2.37
N ALA A 83 3.48 -1.14 -2.88
CA ALA A 83 3.83 -0.70 -4.21
C ALA A 83 4.25 0.78 -4.18
N GLU A 84 5.39 1.06 -4.78
CA GLU A 84 5.89 2.42 -4.95
C GLU A 84 5.29 3.04 -6.23
N VAL A 85 4.80 4.27 -6.12
CA VAL A 85 4.18 5.03 -7.20
C VAL A 85 4.84 6.39 -7.28
N ASP A 86 5.35 6.75 -8.45
CA ASP A 86 5.87 8.09 -8.70
C ASP A 86 4.72 9.09 -8.84
N VAL A 87 4.81 10.20 -8.11
CA VAL A 87 3.79 11.26 -8.08
C VAL A 87 4.33 12.51 -8.78
N ALA A 88 3.41 13.34 -9.27
CA ALA A 88 3.75 14.67 -9.74
C ALA A 88 4.48 15.48 -8.65
N GLY A 89 5.51 16.24 -9.05
CA GLY A 89 6.33 17.02 -8.11
C GLY A 89 7.55 16.28 -7.54
N GLY A 90 7.99 15.18 -8.16
CA GLY A 90 9.24 14.49 -7.81
C GLY A 90 9.20 13.71 -6.51
N ARG A 91 8.04 13.63 -5.86
CA ARG A 91 7.79 12.82 -4.67
C ARG A 91 7.38 11.40 -5.07
N THR A 92 7.73 10.44 -4.24
CA THR A 92 7.30 9.04 -4.40
C THR A 92 6.29 8.69 -3.32
N ALA A 93 5.30 7.89 -3.67
CA ALA A 93 4.26 7.44 -2.76
C ALA A 93 4.36 5.93 -2.55
N ILE A 94 4.21 5.49 -1.30
CA ILE A 94 4.11 4.07 -0.96
C ILE A 94 2.63 3.73 -0.76
N VAL A 95 2.12 2.84 -1.60
CA VAL A 95 0.75 2.32 -1.53
C VAL A 95 0.78 0.96 -0.85
N ILE A 96 0.20 0.89 0.34
CA ILE A 96 0.12 -0.35 1.13
C ILE A 96 -1.23 -1.02 0.87
N HIS A 97 -1.20 -2.21 0.25
CA HIS A 97 -2.40 -2.99 -0.01
C HIS A 97 -2.78 -3.88 1.17
N VAL A 98 -3.86 -3.52 1.83
CA VAL A 98 -4.40 -4.20 3.00
C VAL A 98 -5.56 -5.13 2.59
N PRO A 99 -5.74 -6.29 3.23
CA PRO A 99 -6.94 -7.10 3.05
C PRO A 99 -8.21 -6.33 3.49
N TYR A 100 -9.25 -6.33 2.64
CA TYR A 100 -10.52 -5.64 2.95
C TYR A 100 -11.14 -6.02 4.31
N ARG A 101 -10.94 -7.25 4.78
CA ARG A 101 -11.46 -7.69 6.10
C ARG A 101 -10.81 -6.96 7.28
N ALA A 102 -9.53 -6.58 7.15
CA ALA A 102 -8.76 -5.93 8.20
C ALA A 102 -8.86 -4.39 8.16
N LEU A 103 -9.45 -3.82 7.10
CA LEU A 103 -9.56 -2.38 6.86
C LEU A 103 -10.08 -1.60 8.08
N LYS A 104 -11.12 -2.10 8.75
CA LYS A 104 -11.69 -1.45 9.95
C LYS A 104 -10.68 -1.35 11.11
N SER A 105 -9.83 -2.35 11.26
CA SER A 105 -8.76 -2.32 12.27
C SER A 105 -7.68 -1.32 11.88
N TYR A 106 -7.31 -1.27 10.59
CA TYR A 106 -6.37 -0.26 10.10
C TYR A 106 -6.87 1.16 10.29
N HIS A 107 -8.15 1.45 10.03
CA HIS A 107 -8.71 2.80 10.21
C HIS A 107 -8.51 3.34 11.65
N LYS A 108 -8.62 2.48 12.67
CA LYS A 108 -8.40 2.90 14.08
C LYS A 108 -6.99 3.44 14.33
N ILE A 109 -6.00 2.88 13.64
CA ILE A 109 -4.57 3.09 13.88
C ILE A 109 -3.94 3.97 12.80
N GLN A 110 -4.65 4.18 11.68
CA GLN A 110 -4.11 4.72 10.45
C GLN A 110 -3.41 6.06 10.64
N GLN A 111 -3.95 6.96 11.46
CA GLN A 111 -3.30 8.25 11.73
C GLN A 111 -1.92 8.09 12.38
N ARG A 112 -1.77 7.18 13.35
CA ARG A 112 -0.51 6.92 14.03
C ARG A 112 0.44 6.16 13.11
N LEU A 113 -0.07 5.12 12.45
CA LEU A 113 0.72 4.27 11.55
C LEU A 113 1.30 5.05 10.38
N VAL A 114 0.50 5.90 9.72
CA VAL A 114 0.97 6.73 8.58
C VAL A 114 2.04 7.71 9.04
N ARG A 115 1.87 8.37 10.19
CA ARG A 115 2.88 9.29 10.73
C ARG A 115 4.21 8.60 11.01
N GLU A 116 4.19 7.42 11.61
CA GLU A 116 5.41 6.66 11.91
C GLU A 116 6.09 6.14 10.63
N LEU A 117 5.29 5.71 9.64
CA LEU A 117 5.83 5.30 8.34
C LEU A 117 6.41 6.49 7.57
N GLU A 118 5.77 7.66 7.58
CA GLU A 118 6.29 8.87 6.93
C GLU A 118 7.58 9.38 7.59
N LYS A 119 7.73 9.23 8.91
CA LYS A 119 9.00 9.52 9.59
C LYS A 119 10.11 8.57 9.15
N LYS A 120 9.83 7.26 9.03
CA LYS A 120 10.81 6.27 8.59
C LYS A 120 11.18 6.43 7.11
N PHE A 121 10.18 6.71 6.28
CA PHE A 121 10.33 6.92 4.85
C PHE A 121 10.29 8.41 4.53
N SER A 122 11.31 9.12 5.00
CA SER A 122 11.46 10.56 4.73
C SER A 122 11.38 10.84 3.23
N GLY A 123 10.56 11.82 2.84
CA GLY A 123 10.34 12.21 1.45
C GLY A 123 9.35 11.33 0.68
N LYS A 124 8.71 10.34 1.32
CA LYS A 124 7.68 9.50 0.70
C LYS A 124 6.35 9.63 1.43
N ASP A 125 5.28 9.84 0.66
CA ASP A 125 3.92 9.87 1.21
C ASP A 125 3.39 8.43 1.30
N VAL A 126 2.77 8.07 2.44
CA VAL A 126 2.27 6.71 2.64
C VAL A 126 0.75 6.71 2.60
N VAL A 127 0.19 5.85 1.75
CA VAL A 127 -1.26 5.70 1.58
C VAL A 127 -1.66 4.23 1.72
N ILE A 128 -2.70 3.99 2.51
CA ILE A 128 -3.24 2.64 2.75
C ILE A 128 -4.46 2.43 1.86
N VAL A 129 -4.48 1.32 1.14
CA VAL A 129 -5.57 0.97 0.21
C VAL A 129 -6.02 -0.45 0.47
N ALA A 130 -7.33 -0.68 0.54
CA ALA A 130 -7.83 -2.04 0.62
C ALA A 130 -7.81 -2.75 -0.75
N ASN A 131 -7.34 -3.98 -0.75
CA ASN A 131 -7.38 -4.87 -1.89
C ASN A 131 -8.81 -5.39 -2.10
N ARG A 132 -9.51 -4.82 -3.08
CA ARG A 132 -10.87 -5.19 -3.48
C ARG A 132 -10.84 -5.92 -4.83
N ARG A 133 -11.56 -7.04 -4.92
CA ARG A 133 -11.69 -7.82 -6.17
C ARG A 133 -12.83 -7.28 -7.03
N ILE A 134 -12.51 -6.81 -8.23
CA ILE A 134 -13.49 -6.47 -9.26
C ILE A 134 -13.95 -7.76 -9.96
N MET A 135 -15.25 -7.95 -10.11
CA MET A 135 -15.80 -9.05 -10.91
C MET A 135 -16.31 -8.54 -12.27
N PRO A 136 -15.97 -9.24 -13.36
CA PRO A 136 -16.41 -8.86 -14.70
C PRO A 136 -17.94 -8.91 -14.80
N VAL A 137 -18.48 -8.16 -15.75
CA VAL A 137 -19.90 -8.24 -16.06
C VAL A 137 -20.17 -9.66 -16.58
N PRO A 138 -21.18 -10.38 -16.05
CA PRO A 138 -21.55 -11.69 -16.59
C PRO A 138 -21.98 -11.54 -18.05
N SER A 139 -21.43 -12.39 -18.93
CA SER A 139 -21.73 -12.35 -20.37
C SER A 139 -23.12 -12.87 -20.72
N ASN A 140 -23.67 -13.78 -19.91
CA ASN A 140 -24.98 -14.37 -20.12
C ASN A 140 -25.94 -13.91 -19.03
N ASN A 141 -27.19 -13.64 -19.41
CA ASN A 141 -28.26 -13.20 -18.52
C ASN A 141 -28.59 -14.21 -17.39
N MET A 142 -28.15 -15.48 -17.54
CA MET A 142 -28.30 -16.57 -16.57
C MET A 142 -27.08 -16.79 -15.66
N ALA A 143 -25.95 -16.14 -15.93
CA ALA A 143 -24.75 -16.32 -15.10
C ALA A 143 -24.93 -15.58 -13.77
N ARG A 144 -24.70 -16.30 -12.67
CA ARG A 144 -24.83 -15.89 -11.25
C ARG A 144 -24.64 -14.37 -11.05
N SER A 145 -25.68 -13.69 -10.56
CA SER A 145 -25.73 -12.23 -10.42
C SER A 145 -24.51 -11.69 -9.67
N ARG A 146 -23.82 -10.74 -10.29
CA ARG A 146 -22.66 -10.06 -9.70
C ARG A 146 -23.13 -9.18 -8.52
N PRO A 147 -22.59 -9.37 -7.29
CA PRO A 147 -22.83 -8.45 -6.19
C PRO A 147 -22.41 -7.02 -6.54
N ARG A 148 -23.27 -6.05 -6.21
CA ARG A 148 -23.05 -4.62 -6.46
C ARG A 148 -21.72 -4.11 -5.88
N SER A 149 -21.31 -4.62 -4.72
CA SER A 149 -20.04 -4.28 -4.05
C SER A 149 -18.78 -4.65 -4.84
N ARG A 150 -18.88 -5.57 -5.82
CA ARG A 150 -17.74 -5.99 -6.66
C ARG A 150 -17.81 -5.46 -8.08
N THR A 151 -18.66 -4.45 -8.33
CA THR A 151 -18.69 -3.73 -9.60
C THR A 151 -17.51 -2.76 -9.69
N LEU A 152 -17.07 -2.46 -10.92
CA LEU A 152 -15.96 -1.53 -11.15
C LEU A 152 -16.23 -0.15 -10.55
N THR A 153 -17.45 0.36 -10.71
CA THR A 153 -17.87 1.67 -10.19
C THR A 153 -17.88 1.70 -8.67
N ALA A 154 -18.44 0.68 -8.00
CA ALA A 154 -18.45 0.62 -6.54
C ALA A 154 -17.04 0.48 -5.95
N VAL A 155 -16.18 -0.33 -6.58
CA VAL A 155 -14.80 -0.50 -6.12
C VAL A 155 -14.00 0.81 -6.28
N HIS A 156 -14.21 1.56 -7.37
CA HIS A 156 -13.55 2.85 -7.55
C HIS A 156 -14.06 3.91 -6.55
N ALA A 157 -15.36 3.90 -6.22
CA ALA A 157 -15.91 4.80 -5.21
C ALA A 157 -15.32 4.52 -3.82
N ALA A 158 -15.24 3.24 -3.43
CA ALA A 158 -14.63 2.82 -2.18
C ALA A 158 -13.11 3.00 -2.14
N LEU A 159 -12.43 2.95 -3.30
CA LEU A 159 -11.01 3.27 -3.39
C LEU A 159 -10.75 4.74 -3.06
N LEU A 160 -11.59 5.66 -3.53
CA LEU A 160 -11.46 7.09 -3.20
C LEU A 160 -11.63 7.33 -1.70
N GLU A 161 -12.54 6.61 -1.04
CA GLU A 161 -12.76 6.71 0.40
C GLU A 161 -11.52 6.24 1.19
N ASP A 162 -10.91 5.12 0.79
CA ASP A 162 -9.68 4.63 1.45
C ASP A 162 -8.50 5.59 1.29
N LEU A 163 -8.32 6.16 0.09
CA LEU A 163 -7.20 7.06 -0.20
C LEU A 163 -7.21 8.29 0.70
N VAL A 164 -8.40 8.81 1.01
CA VAL A 164 -8.58 10.12 1.62
C VAL A 164 -8.85 10.03 3.13
N TYR A 165 -8.92 8.83 3.70
CA TYR A 165 -9.04 8.62 5.14
C TYR A 165 -7.89 9.31 5.91
N PRO A 166 -8.15 10.10 6.97
CA PRO A 166 -9.37 10.16 7.78
C PRO A 166 -10.45 11.14 7.29
N THR A 167 -10.18 11.89 6.24
CA THR A 167 -11.07 12.97 5.80
C THR A 167 -12.21 12.43 4.94
N GLU A 168 -13.36 13.06 5.03
CA GLU A 168 -14.57 12.64 4.34
C GLU A 168 -14.73 13.38 3.00
N ILE A 169 -15.33 12.69 2.03
CA ILE A 169 -15.65 13.27 0.73
C ILE A 169 -17.03 13.91 0.81
N VAL A 170 -17.08 15.24 0.71
CA VAL A 170 -18.32 16.02 0.72
C VAL A 170 -19.10 15.85 -0.58
N GLY A 171 -18.39 15.76 -1.71
CA GLY A 171 -19.03 15.71 -3.02
C GLY A 171 -18.14 15.19 -4.13
N LYS A 172 -18.77 14.69 -5.19
CA LYS A 172 -18.09 14.23 -6.41
C LYS A 172 -18.77 14.89 -7.60
N ARG A 173 -18.02 15.62 -8.42
CA ARG A 173 -18.50 16.23 -9.68
C ARG A 173 -17.69 15.65 -10.83
N GLN A 174 -18.35 15.20 -11.88
CA GLN A 174 -17.67 14.74 -13.07
C GLN A 174 -17.76 15.80 -14.16
N ARG A 175 -16.61 16.33 -14.57
CA ARG A 175 -16.51 17.28 -15.69
C ARG A 175 -16.18 16.51 -16.96
N TYR A 176 -16.97 16.74 -18.00
CA TYR A 176 -16.70 16.27 -19.35
C TYR A 176 -16.06 17.41 -20.14
N ARG A 177 -14.93 17.14 -20.80
CA ARG A 177 -14.30 18.09 -21.73
C ARG A 177 -14.83 17.88 -23.15
N LEU A 178 -14.59 18.84 -24.03
CA LEU A 178 -14.97 18.76 -25.45
C LEU A 178 -14.33 17.55 -26.15
N ASP A 179 -13.11 17.19 -25.74
CA ASP A 179 -12.38 16.01 -26.25
C ASP A 179 -12.96 14.66 -25.77
N GLY A 180 -14.07 14.67 -25.01
CA GLY A 180 -14.67 13.47 -24.41
C GLY A 180 -13.95 12.96 -23.16
N SER A 181 -12.80 13.54 -22.80
CA SER A 181 -12.08 13.20 -21.57
C SER A 181 -12.89 13.58 -20.33
N ARG A 182 -12.80 12.74 -19.30
CA ARG A 182 -13.56 12.85 -18.05
C ARG A 182 -12.60 13.18 -16.92
N LEU A 183 -12.86 14.28 -16.22
CA LEU A 183 -12.14 14.64 -14.99
C LEU A 183 -13.09 14.52 -13.81
N LEU A 184 -12.73 13.68 -12.83
CA LEU A 184 -13.46 13.57 -11.58
C LEU A 184 -12.93 14.62 -10.60
N LYS A 185 -13.78 15.57 -10.21
CA LYS A 185 -13.51 16.53 -9.13
C LYS A 185 -14.07 15.96 -7.84
N VAL A 186 -13.21 15.73 -6.87
CA VAL A 186 -13.58 15.20 -5.54
C VAL A 186 -13.39 16.32 -4.53
N TYR A 187 -14.47 16.66 -3.82
CA TYR A 187 -14.49 17.71 -2.80
C TYR A 187 -14.30 17.09 -1.43
N LEU A 188 -13.30 17.57 -0.70
CA LEU A 188 -12.98 17.15 0.66
C LEU A 188 -13.58 18.12 1.68
N ASP A 189 -13.74 17.67 2.93
CA ASP A 189 -14.19 18.55 4.01
C ASP A 189 -13.14 19.67 4.25
N PRO A 190 -13.53 20.96 4.22
CA PRO A 190 -12.61 22.07 4.48
C PRO A 190 -11.97 22.05 5.88
N LYS A 191 -12.54 21.34 6.86
CA LYS A 191 -11.98 21.27 8.23
C LYS A 191 -10.58 20.65 8.27
N ASP A 192 -10.33 19.68 7.40
CA ASP A 192 -9.08 18.91 7.40
C ASP A 192 -8.06 19.44 6.37
N ARG A 193 -8.28 20.66 5.87
CA ARG A 193 -7.45 21.28 4.84
C ARG A 193 -5.97 21.29 5.20
N ASN A 194 -5.64 21.75 6.40
CA ASN A 194 -4.25 21.89 6.86
C ASN A 194 -3.49 20.55 6.89
N THR A 195 -4.19 19.44 7.10
CA THR A 195 -3.57 18.11 7.21
C THR A 195 -3.48 17.39 5.87
N THR A 196 -4.35 17.68 4.91
CA THR A 196 -4.44 16.91 3.65
C THR A 196 -3.94 17.64 2.42
N GLU A 197 -3.79 18.96 2.49
CA GLU A 197 -3.38 19.80 1.35
C GLU A 197 -2.06 19.34 0.71
N TYR A 198 -1.07 18.90 1.52
CA TYR A 198 0.21 18.44 1.01
C TYR A 198 0.16 17.10 0.24
N LYS A 199 -0.94 16.32 0.37
CA LYS A 199 -1.12 14.97 -0.20
C LYS A 199 -2.05 14.92 -1.42
N LEU A 200 -2.67 16.03 -1.81
CA LEU A 200 -3.68 16.04 -2.87
C LEU A 200 -3.15 15.49 -4.20
N ASP A 201 -1.93 15.87 -4.57
CA ASP A 201 -1.26 15.39 -5.78
C ASP A 201 -0.95 13.89 -5.70
N THR A 202 -0.57 13.42 -4.52
CA THR A 202 -0.31 12.00 -4.20
C THR A 202 -1.56 11.17 -4.38
N PHE A 203 -2.70 11.62 -3.85
CA PHE A 203 -3.98 10.93 -4.05
C PHE A 203 -4.37 10.87 -5.53
N ALA A 204 -4.17 11.96 -6.28
CA ALA A 204 -4.47 12.01 -7.71
C ALA A 204 -3.58 11.05 -8.52
N GLY A 205 -2.27 11.04 -8.23
CA GLY A 205 -1.29 10.17 -8.88
C GLY A 205 -1.56 8.69 -8.61
N VAL A 206 -1.78 8.33 -7.34
CA VAL A 206 -2.11 6.94 -6.94
C VAL A 206 -3.42 6.49 -7.58
N TYR A 207 -4.46 7.32 -7.55
CA TYR A 207 -5.74 6.97 -8.17
C TYR A 207 -5.62 6.77 -9.69
N LYS A 208 -4.85 7.62 -10.37
CA LYS A 208 -4.57 7.49 -11.81
C LYS A 208 -3.78 6.22 -12.11
N LYS A 209 -2.80 5.85 -11.29
CA LYS A 209 -2.01 4.63 -11.46
C LYS A 209 -2.85 3.35 -11.26
N LEU A 210 -3.71 3.33 -10.24
CA LEU A 210 -4.53 2.15 -9.91
C LEU A 210 -5.73 1.97 -10.85
N THR A 211 -6.34 3.07 -11.31
CA THR A 211 -7.62 3.01 -12.05
C THR A 211 -7.54 3.45 -13.50
N GLY A 212 -6.48 4.16 -13.90
CA GLY A 212 -6.35 4.79 -15.21
C GLY A 212 -7.26 6.01 -15.40
N LYS A 213 -8.01 6.45 -14.38
CA LYS A 213 -8.93 7.60 -14.47
C LYS A 213 -8.31 8.84 -13.85
N GLU A 214 -8.57 9.99 -14.44
CA GLU A 214 -8.11 11.27 -13.91
C GLU A 214 -9.01 11.78 -12.79
N CYS A 215 -8.39 12.16 -11.68
CA CYS A 215 -9.05 12.72 -10.50
C CYS A 215 -8.31 13.97 -10.05
N ALA A 216 -9.06 14.97 -9.61
CA ALA A 216 -8.55 16.18 -8.97
C ALA A 216 -9.25 16.34 -7.63
N PHE A 217 -8.47 16.38 -6.55
CA PHE A 217 -8.96 16.65 -5.21
C PHE A 217 -8.92 18.15 -4.95
N MET A 218 -9.99 18.68 -4.36
CA MET A 218 -10.12 20.10 -4.07
C MET A 218 -10.95 20.32 -2.81
N PHE A 219 -10.80 21.48 -2.19
CA PHE A 219 -11.70 21.93 -1.14
C PHE A 219 -12.82 22.76 -1.77
N PRO A 220 -14.05 22.71 -1.23
CA PRO A 220 -15.08 23.66 -1.62
C PRO A 220 -14.60 25.07 -1.26
N GLU A 221 -14.59 25.97 -2.24
CA GLU A 221 -14.48 27.40 -1.97
C GLU A 221 -15.84 27.86 -1.42
N ALA A 222 -15.81 28.53 -0.27
CA ALA A 222 -16.98 29.09 0.37
C ALA A 222 -17.54 30.28 -0.42
#